data_AF-A0AB36SV88-F1
#
_entry.id   AF-A0AB36SV88-F1
#
_cell.length_a   1.000
_cell.length_b   1.000
_cell.length_c   1.000
_cell.angle_alpha   90.00
_cell.angle_beta   90.00
_cell.angle_gamma   90.00
#
_symmetry.space_group_name_H-M   'P 1'
#
loop_
_entity.id
_entity.type
_entity.pdbx_description
1 polymer ?
#
loop_
_entity_poly.entity_id
_entity_poly.type
_entity_poly.pdbx_seq_one_letter_code
_entity_poly.pdbx_strand_id
1 'polypeptide(L)'
;MDKQERIKIVNKIICEIANRGRRLFSYAEKNRTSYFASAEGQRIYYVDRYTEVKIPLFKGSLKLQERYYTRFCEGDSLLELVMEFKDFIFGEEIEKSYLKWTHEYWGYPKEDMEAIVTFAKELGYLKS
;
A
#
# COMPACT_ATOMS: atom_id res chain seq x y z
N MET A 1 3.19 -14.07 -12.23
CA MET A 1 2.63 -12.71 -12.23
C MET A 1 3.74 -11.70 -12.44
N ASP A 2 3.62 -10.82 -13.44
CA ASP A 2 4.62 -9.78 -13.67
C ASP A 2 4.45 -8.59 -12.70
N LYS A 3 5.46 -7.71 -12.65
CA LYS A 3 5.51 -6.57 -11.73
C LYS A 3 4.39 -5.55 -11.96
N GLN A 4 3.98 -5.32 -13.21
CA GLN A 4 2.93 -4.36 -13.53
C GLN A 4 1.57 -4.89 -13.07
N GLU A 5 1.34 -6.19 -13.19
CA GLU A 5 0.14 -6.84 -12.66
C GLU A 5 0.09 -6.75 -11.12
N ARG A 6 1.23 -6.94 -10.44
CA ARG A 6 1.31 -6.74 -8.98
C ARG A 6 1.01 -5.31 -8.55
N ILE A 7 1.46 -4.31 -9.31
CA ILE A 7 1.09 -2.90 -9.06
C ILE A 7 -0.43 -2.71 -9.15
N LYS A 8 -1.09 -3.29 -10.16
CA LYS A 8 -2.55 -3.18 -10.28
C LYS A 8 -3.27 -3.80 -9.09
N ILE A 9 -2.80 -4.96 -8.62
CA ILE A 9 -3.36 -5.63 -7.43
C ILE A 9 -3.21 -4.75 -6.20
N VAL A 10 -2.00 -4.26 -5.92
CA VAL A 10 -1.76 -3.37 -4.79
C VAL A 10 -2.63 -2.11 -4.88
N ASN A 11 -2.73 -1.50 -6.06
CA ASN A 11 -3.55 -0.30 -6.23
C ASN A 11 -5.05 -0.59 -6.00
N LYS A 12 -5.56 -1.77 -6.39
CA LYS A 12 -6.92 -2.20 -6.05
C LYS A 12 -7.10 -2.32 -4.53
N ILE A 13 -6.13 -2.90 -3.83
CA ILE A 13 -6.16 -3.02 -2.36
C ILE A 13 -6.13 -1.65 -1.69
N ILE A 14 -5.27 -0.72 -2.15
CA ILE A 14 -5.23 0.65 -1.63
C ILE A 14 -6.58 1.34 -1.84
N CYS A 15 -7.18 1.20 -3.02
CA CYS A 15 -8.52 1.73 -3.27
C CYS A 15 -9.58 1.13 -2.33
N GLU A 16 -9.51 -0.18 -2.04
CA GLU A 16 -10.43 -0.83 -1.11
C GLU A 16 -10.29 -0.25 0.31
N ILE A 17 -9.06 -0.04 0.78
CA ILE A 17 -8.77 0.60 2.07
C ILE A 17 -9.28 2.05 2.09
N ALA A 18 -9.10 2.78 0.99
CA ALA A 18 -9.52 4.17 0.83
C ALA A 18 -11.04 4.38 0.78
N ASN A 19 -11.79 3.35 0.40
CA ASN A 19 -13.25 3.40 0.33
C ASN A 19 -13.97 2.90 1.60
N ARG A 20 -13.22 2.43 2.60
CA ARG A 20 -13.74 1.83 3.84
C ARG A 20 -13.29 2.57 5.09
N GLY A 21 -13.94 2.31 6.21
CA GLY A 21 -13.56 2.81 7.53
C GLY A 21 -13.21 4.31 7.53
N ARG A 22 -12.00 4.63 7.98
CA ARG A 22 -11.48 6.02 8.05
C ARG A 22 -10.93 6.55 6.72
N ARG A 23 -11.08 5.80 5.63
CA ARG A 23 -10.66 6.17 4.28
C ARG A 23 -9.17 6.53 4.20
N LEU A 24 -8.33 5.71 4.85
CA LEU A 24 -6.86 5.79 4.77
C LEU A 24 -6.43 5.74 3.29
N PHE A 25 -5.32 6.39 2.95
CA PHE A 25 -4.92 6.61 1.55
C PHE A 25 -5.86 7.50 0.70
N SER A 26 -6.99 8.01 1.21
CA SER A 26 -7.83 8.98 0.50
C SER A 26 -7.60 10.42 0.95
N TYR A 27 -7.67 11.35 0.00
CA TYR A 27 -7.81 12.77 0.24
C TYR A 27 -9.11 13.26 -0.42
N ALA A 28 -10.19 13.13 0.34
CA ALA A 28 -11.56 13.33 -0.14
C ALA A 28 -11.80 14.71 -0.76
N GLU A 29 -11.28 15.78 -0.14
CA GLU A 29 -11.46 17.17 -0.62
C GLU A 29 -10.92 17.39 -2.04
N LYS A 30 -9.92 16.62 -2.45
CA LYS A 30 -9.30 16.72 -3.78
C LYS A 30 -9.61 15.53 -4.68
N ASN A 31 -10.44 14.59 -4.21
CA ASN A 31 -10.75 13.33 -4.90
C ASN A 31 -9.48 12.57 -5.34
N ARG A 32 -8.52 12.42 -4.42
CA ARG A 32 -7.23 11.75 -4.68
C ARG A 32 -7.07 10.53 -3.79
N THR A 33 -6.40 9.51 -4.33
CA THR A 33 -6.02 8.31 -3.59
C THR A 33 -4.55 8.04 -3.85
N SER A 34 -3.79 7.66 -2.82
CA SER A 34 -2.38 7.29 -2.98
C SER A 34 -2.27 6.02 -3.84
N TYR A 35 -1.21 5.86 -4.61
CA TYR A 35 -1.08 4.70 -5.50
C TYR A 35 0.38 4.43 -5.90
N PHE A 36 0.65 3.23 -6.39
CA PHE A 36 1.92 2.88 -7.00
C PHE A 36 1.91 3.15 -8.51
N ALA A 37 2.97 3.78 -9.00
CA ALA A 37 3.19 4.12 -10.40
C ALA A 37 4.53 3.56 -10.89
N SER A 38 4.59 3.28 -12.20
CA SER A 38 5.78 2.90 -13.00
C SER A 38 6.64 1.75 -12.46
N ALA A 39 6.87 0.73 -13.27
CA ALA A 39 7.72 -0.42 -12.94
C ALA A 39 8.96 -0.48 -13.83
N GLU A 40 10.08 0.12 -13.42
CA GLU A 40 11.33 0.09 -14.20
C GLU A 40 12.47 -0.54 -13.39
N GLY A 41 13.05 -1.62 -13.91
CA GLY A 41 14.20 -2.27 -13.26
C GLY A 41 13.97 -2.59 -11.78
N GLN A 42 14.79 -1.99 -10.91
CA GLN A 42 14.75 -2.17 -9.45
C GLN A 42 14.00 -1.04 -8.72
N ARG A 43 13.22 -0.21 -9.42
CA ARG A 43 12.53 0.95 -8.85
C ARG A 43 11.06 0.97 -9.22
N ILE A 44 10.24 1.41 -8.25
CA ILE A 44 8.84 1.82 -8.42
C ILE A 44 8.62 3.16 -7.72
N TYR A 45 7.48 3.79 -7.97
CA TYR A 45 7.11 5.02 -7.29
C TYR A 45 5.84 4.84 -6.47
N TYR A 46 5.87 5.29 -5.22
CA TYR A 46 4.66 5.57 -4.47
C TYR A 46 4.28 7.03 -4.68
N VAL A 47 3.04 7.28 -5.09
CA VAL A 47 2.49 8.62 -5.30
C VAL A 47 1.61 8.94 -4.11
N ASP A 48 2.05 9.93 -3.34
CA ASP A 48 1.39 10.38 -2.13
C ASP A 48 0.16 11.24 -2.47
N ARG A 49 -1.01 10.95 -1.87
CA ARG A 49 -2.26 11.64 -2.18
C ARG A 49 -2.27 13.13 -1.87
N TYR A 50 -1.52 13.56 -0.85
CA TYR A 50 -1.54 14.93 -0.36
C TYR A 50 -0.59 15.81 -1.17
N THR A 51 0.65 15.34 -1.33
CA THR A 51 1.71 16.10 -2.01
C THR A 51 1.80 15.82 -3.51
N GLU A 52 1.22 14.73 -3.99
CA GLU A 52 1.37 14.18 -5.36
C GLU A 52 2.83 13.87 -5.75
N VAL A 53 3.75 13.89 -4.77
CA VAL A 53 5.16 13.60 -5.02
C VAL A 53 5.33 12.11 -5.31
N LYS A 54 6.10 11.83 -6.36
CA LYS A 54 6.60 10.49 -6.67
C LYS A 54 7.77 10.15 -5.74
N ILE A 55 7.51 9.30 -4.76
CA ILE A 55 8.50 8.78 -3.81
C ILE A 55 9.11 7.50 -4.40
N PRO A 56 10.42 7.49 -4.73
CA PRO A 56 11.05 6.30 -5.30
C PRO A 56 11.28 5.24 -4.22
N LEU A 57 10.87 4.01 -4.51
CA LEU A 57 11.08 2.83 -3.69
C LEU A 57 11.89 1.80 -4.47
N PHE A 58 12.84 1.15 -3.79
CA PHE A 58 13.82 0.28 -4.42
C PHE A 58 13.65 -1.18 -3.96
N LYS A 59 13.96 -2.11 -4.86
CA LYS A 59 13.99 -3.54 -4.49
C LYS A 59 14.98 -3.75 -3.34
N GLY A 60 14.57 -4.49 -2.31
CA GLY A 60 15.40 -4.81 -1.15
C GLY A 60 15.66 -3.65 -0.17
N SER A 61 15.16 -2.43 -0.41
CA SER A 61 15.25 -1.37 0.61
C SER A 61 14.32 -1.67 1.78
N LEU A 62 14.86 -1.69 3.01
CA LEU A 62 14.11 -1.96 4.24
C LEU A 62 13.41 -0.72 4.83
N LYS A 63 13.85 0.49 4.45
CA LYS A 63 13.33 1.75 4.98
C LYS A 63 13.17 2.77 3.85
N LEU A 64 12.29 3.74 4.07
CA LEU A 64 12.24 4.93 3.25
C LEU A 64 13.53 5.74 3.43
N GLN A 65 14.02 6.39 2.38
CA GLN A 65 15.18 7.29 2.53
C GLN A 65 14.76 8.54 3.32
N GLU A 66 15.61 8.98 4.24
CA GLU A 66 15.34 10.07 5.20
C GLU A 66 14.72 11.33 4.54
N ARG A 67 15.28 11.75 3.40
CA ARG A 67 14.82 12.90 2.61
C ARG A 67 13.37 12.83 2.11
N TYR A 68 12.74 11.65 2.14
CA TYR A 68 11.37 11.45 1.68
C TYR A 68 10.36 11.28 2.82
N TYR A 69 10.79 11.18 4.09
CA TYR A 69 9.86 11.10 5.23
C TYR A 69 8.93 12.30 5.30
N THR A 70 9.44 13.50 5.04
CA THR A 70 8.63 14.74 5.02
C THR A 70 7.65 14.82 3.85
N ARG A 71 7.69 13.86 2.93
CA ARG A 71 6.82 13.79 1.75
C ARG A 71 5.79 12.67 1.82
N PHE A 72 5.84 11.84 2.85
CA PHE A 72 4.94 10.72 3.05
C PHE A 72 3.89 11.09 4.10
N CYS A 73 2.64 11.30 3.67
CA CYS A 73 1.61 11.87 4.54
C CYS A 73 0.74 10.82 5.26
N GLU A 74 0.93 9.53 5.01
CA GLU A 74 0.12 8.47 5.65
C GLU A 74 0.52 8.17 7.10
N GLY A 75 1.74 8.54 7.50
CA GLY A 75 2.30 8.25 8.83
C GLY A 75 2.92 6.85 8.97
N ASP A 76 3.68 6.64 10.03
CA ASP A 76 4.61 5.50 10.16
C ASP A 76 3.93 4.12 10.07
N SER A 77 2.72 3.97 10.62
CA SER A 77 1.99 2.68 10.55
C SER A 77 1.67 2.28 9.10
N LEU A 78 1.25 3.23 8.28
CA LEU A 78 0.96 2.96 6.87
C LEU A 78 2.23 2.88 6.02
N LEU A 79 3.35 3.43 6.48
CA LEU A 79 4.64 3.23 5.81
C LEU A 79 5.03 1.75 5.79
N GLU A 80 4.81 1.03 6.89
CA GLU A 80 5.10 -0.42 6.95
C GLU A 80 4.29 -1.19 5.90
N LEU A 81 3.00 -0.87 5.73
CA LEU A 81 2.18 -1.47 4.68
C LEU A 81 2.67 -1.13 3.27
N VAL A 82 3.05 0.13 3.03
CA VAL A 82 3.59 0.58 1.74
C VAL A 82 4.90 -0.13 1.40
N MET A 83 5.74 -0.40 2.40
CA MET A 83 6.98 -1.17 2.22
C MET A 83 6.70 -2.65 1.92
N GLU A 84 5.71 -3.25 2.59
CA GLU A 84 5.24 -4.62 2.28
C GLU A 84 4.68 -4.72 0.86
N PHE A 85 3.85 -3.76 0.44
CA PHE A 85 3.33 -3.68 -0.93
C PHE A 85 4.46 -3.60 -1.96
N LYS A 86 5.50 -2.81 -1.69
CA LYS A 86 6.70 -2.74 -2.53
C LYS A 86 7.36 -4.11 -2.66
N ASP A 87 7.54 -4.84 -1.58
CA ASP A 87 8.18 -6.17 -1.60
C ASP A 87 7.36 -7.17 -2.43
N PHE A 88 6.04 -7.19 -2.23
CA PHE A 88 5.14 -7.95 -3.09
C PHE A 88 5.30 -7.57 -4.56
N ILE A 89 5.28 -6.28 -4.90
CA ILE A 89 5.44 -5.79 -6.28
C ILE A 89 6.74 -6.32 -6.91
N PHE A 90 7.84 -6.34 -6.16
CA PHE A 90 9.11 -6.90 -6.60
C PHE A 90 9.18 -8.43 -6.64
N GLY A 91 8.11 -9.10 -6.22
CA GLY A 91 7.92 -10.55 -6.33
C GLY A 91 8.31 -11.34 -5.10
N GLU A 92 8.45 -10.67 -3.96
CA GLU A 92 8.65 -11.34 -2.67
C GLU A 92 7.32 -11.94 -2.19
N GLU A 93 7.40 -13.08 -1.51
CA GLU A 93 6.24 -13.70 -0.90
C GLU A 93 5.94 -13.04 0.44
N ILE A 94 4.68 -12.67 0.66
CA ILE A 94 4.25 -12.07 1.92
C ILE A 94 3.75 -13.18 2.85
N GLU A 95 4.67 -13.70 3.68
CA GLU A 95 4.35 -14.75 4.67
C GLU A 95 3.55 -14.20 5.86
N LYS A 96 3.96 -13.03 6.36
CA LYS A 96 3.34 -12.33 7.48
C LYS A 96 2.95 -10.94 7.02
N SER A 97 1.67 -10.77 6.73
CA SER A 97 1.17 -9.48 6.24
C SER A 97 0.72 -8.59 7.38
N TYR A 98 1.23 -7.36 7.40
CA TYR A 98 0.79 -6.24 8.22
C TYR A 98 -0.74 -6.06 8.15
N LEU A 99 -1.33 -6.25 6.97
CA LEU A 99 -2.78 -6.14 6.74
C LEU A 99 -3.63 -7.07 7.64
N LYS A 100 -3.07 -8.21 8.08
CA LYS A 100 -3.77 -9.17 8.97
C LYS A 100 -3.74 -8.75 10.44
N TRP A 101 -2.79 -7.89 10.84
CA TRP A 101 -2.56 -7.54 12.25
C TRP A 101 -3.05 -6.13 12.60
N THR A 102 -3.37 -5.29 11.62
CA THR A 102 -3.63 -3.86 11.85
C THR A 102 -5.05 -3.49 12.24
N HIS A 103 -5.94 -4.48 12.37
CA HIS A 103 -7.35 -4.23 12.65
C HIS A 103 -7.58 -3.39 13.92
N GLU A 104 -6.72 -3.53 14.93
CA GLU A 104 -6.80 -2.76 16.19
C GLU A 104 -6.22 -1.33 16.06
N TYR A 105 -5.24 -1.11 15.18
CA TYR A 105 -4.52 0.17 15.09
C TYR A 105 -5.19 1.19 14.18
N TRP A 106 -5.92 0.74 13.16
CA TRP A 106 -6.55 1.65 12.20
C TRP A 106 -7.90 2.20 12.67
N GLY A 107 -8.51 1.56 13.67
CA GLY A 107 -9.86 1.91 14.15
C GLY A 107 -10.93 1.65 13.09
N TYR A 108 -10.69 0.69 12.19
CA TYR A 108 -11.68 0.24 11.21
C TYR A 108 -12.65 -0.74 11.88
N PRO A 109 -13.93 -0.77 11.48
CA PRO A 109 -14.82 -1.86 11.86
C PRO A 109 -14.24 -3.21 11.45
N LYS A 110 -14.48 -4.24 12.26
CA LYS A 110 -14.00 -5.60 12.00
C LYS A 110 -14.42 -6.10 10.60
N GLU A 111 -15.65 -5.83 10.21
CA GLU A 111 -16.23 -6.19 8.91
C GLU A 111 -15.46 -5.56 7.73
N ASP A 112 -15.05 -4.29 7.86
CA ASP A 112 -14.25 -3.61 6.85
C ASP A 112 -12.86 -4.23 6.73
N MET A 113 -12.24 -4.57 7.86
CA MET A 113 -10.94 -5.25 7.87
C MET A 113 -11.03 -6.64 7.24
N GLU A 114 -12.06 -7.41 7.57
CA GLU A 114 -12.31 -8.74 6.99
C GLU A 114 -12.55 -8.66 5.48
N ALA A 115 -13.30 -7.65 5.02
CA ALA A 115 -13.52 -7.42 3.59
C ALA A 115 -12.22 -7.07 2.85
N ILE A 116 -11.39 -6.19 3.41
CA ILE A 116 -10.08 -5.83 2.84
C ILE A 116 -9.17 -7.06 2.75
N VAL A 117 -9.08 -7.85 3.83
CA VAL A 117 -8.24 -9.07 3.85
C VAL A 117 -8.75 -10.12 2.87
N THR A 118 -10.07 -10.29 2.76
CA THR A 118 -10.70 -11.22 1.82
C THR A 118 -10.39 -10.81 0.39
N PHE A 119 -10.60 -9.53 0.05
CA PHE A 119 -10.29 -8.99 -1.27
C PHE A 119 -8.80 -9.14 -1.62
N ALA A 120 -7.92 -8.91 -0.66
CA ALA A 120 -6.48 -9.12 -0.83
C ALA A 120 -6.11 -10.60 -1.08
N LYS A 121 -6.82 -11.57 -0.48
CA LYS A 121 -6.67 -12.99 -0.80
C LYS A 121 -7.17 -13.32 -2.21
N GLU A 122 -8.34 -12.82 -2.59
CA GLU A 122 -8.94 -13.03 -3.93
C GLU A 122 -8.03 -12.51 -5.05
N LEU A 123 -7.35 -11.39 -4.82
CA LEU A 123 -6.38 -10.81 -5.75
C LEU A 123 -5.02 -11.53 -5.78
N GLY A 124 -4.81 -12.54 -4.93
CA GLY A 124 -3.54 -13.27 -4.82
C GLY A 124 -2.41 -12.47 -4.17
N TYR A 125 -2.74 -11.40 -3.42
CA TYR A 125 -1.77 -10.68 -2.58
C TYR A 125 -1.42 -11.50 -1.33
N LEU A 126 -2.44 -12.04 -0.67
CA LEU A 126 -2.28 -12.93 0.49
C LEU A 126 -2.49 -14.38 0.06
N LYS A 127 -1.67 -15.28 0.60
CA LYS A 127 -1.95 -16.72 0.53
C LYS A 127 -3.19 -17.04 1.38
N SER A 128 -4.00 -17.97 0.87
CA SER A 128 -5.25 -18.47 1.44
C SER A 128 -5.08 -18.97 2.86
#